data_AF-A0A832Q8S2-F1
#
_entry.id   AF-A0A832Q8S2-F1
#
_cell.length_a   1.000
_cell.length_b   1.000
_cell.length_c   1.000
_cell.angle_alpha   90.00
_cell.angle_beta   90.00
_cell.angle_gamma   90.00
#
_symmetry.space_group_name_H-M   'P 1'
#
loop_
_entity.id
_entity.type
_entity.pdbx_description
1 polymer ?
#
loop_
_entity_poly.entity_id
_entity_poly.type
_entity_poly.pdbx_seq_one_letter_code
_entity_poly.pdbx_strand_id
1 'polypeptide(L)'
;MNFLTKKHLSRRHLLRAGGSVIALPLLDAMIPVGASAQALAAPRSRLACVYIAHGAVMKYWTPTTEGTGFAFPQTLASLEPFRDRVNVISG
;
A
#
# COMPACT_ATOMS: atom_id res chain seq x y z
N MET A 1 -13.79 39.33 -11.61
CA MET A 1 -12.49 38.78 -11.20
C MET A 1 -12.70 38.04 -9.88
N ASN A 2 -12.78 36.70 -9.88
CA ASN A 2 -13.05 35.95 -8.64
C ASN A 2 -11.75 35.75 -7.86
N PHE A 3 -11.67 36.35 -6.67
CA PHE A 3 -10.54 36.17 -5.74
C PHE A 3 -10.72 34.88 -4.93
N LEU A 4 -9.82 33.91 -5.13
CA LEU A 4 -9.75 32.70 -4.32
C LEU A 4 -8.89 32.93 -3.08
N THR A 5 -9.52 33.00 -1.91
CA THR A 5 -8.87 33.38 -0.64
C THR A 5 -8.06 32.25 0.04
N LYS A 6 -8.10 31.01 -0.49
CA LYS A 6 -7.45 29.80 0.06
C LYS A 6 -7.75 29.50 1.55
N LYS A 7 -8.85 30.04 2.08
CA LYS A 7 -9.29 29.77 3.46
C LYS A 7 -9.66 28.29 3.59
N HIS A 8 -9.15 27.64 4.64
CA HIS A 8 -9.47 26.27 5.02
C HIS A 8 -9.52 26.20 6.56
N LEU A 9 -10.36 25.31 7.10
CA LEU A 9 -10.42 25.08 8.54
C LEU A 9 -9.16 24.35 9.00
N SER A 10 -8.42 24.95 9.94
CA SER A 10 -7.23 24.29 10.50
C SER A 10 -7.63 23.21 11.53
N ARG A 11 -6.89 22.09 11.54
CA ARG A 11 -7.09 20.98 12.50
C ARG A 11 -7.13 21.45 13.95
N ARG A 12 -6.39 22.51 14.30
CA ARG A 12 -6.36 23.12 15.64
C ARG A 12 -7.70 23.79 16.00
N HIS A 13 -8.34 24.50 15.08
CA HIS A 13 -9.66 25.09 15.33
C HIS A 13 -10.72 24.02 15.55
N LEU A 14 -10.65 22.95 14.74
CA LEU A 14 -11.58 21.84 14.81
C LEU A 14 -11.40 21.01 16.08
N LEU A 15 -10.16 20.74 16.53
CA LEU A 15 -9.89 20.04 17.79
C LEU A 15 -10.24 20.88 19.04
N ARG A 16 -10.24 22.22 18.95
CA ARG A 16 -10.70 23.09 20.04
C ARG A 16 -12.21 23.00 20.29
N ALA A 17 -12.99 22.46 19.35
CA ALA A 17 -14.42 22.18 19.53
C ALA A 17 -14.70 20.86 20.29
N GLY A 18 -13.68 20.28 20.92
CA GLY A 18 -13.81 19.55 22.20
C GLY A 18 -14.42 18.16 22.23
N GLY A 19 -15.28 17.73 21.29
CA GLY A 19 -15.95 16.43 21.46
C GLY A 19 -16.61 15.78 20.25
N SER A 20 -17.09 16.54 19.27
CA SER A 20 -17.84 15.95 18.14
C SER A 20 -16.95 15.33 17.04
N VAL A 21 -15.64 15.55 17.09
CA VAL A 21 -14.71 15.27 15.98
C VAL A 21 -14.18 13.84 15.96
N ILE A 22 -14.12 13.14 17.10
CA ILE A 22 -13.48 11.81 17.18
C ILE A 22 -14.19 10.79 16.26
N ALA A 23 -15.45 11.06 15.90
CA ALA A 23 -16.24 10.25 14.96
C ALA A 23 -16.17 10.71 13.49
N LEU A 24 -15.65 11.90 13.17
CA LEU A 24 -15.80 12.50 11.85
C LEU A 24 -14.53 12.36 10.99
N PRO A 25 -14.60 11.67 9.82
CA PRO A 25 -13.53 11.68 8.84
C PRO A 25 -13.27 13.10 8.30
N LEU A 26 -12.14 13.27 7.62
CA LEU A 26 -11.74 14.53 6.98
C LEU A 26 -12.91 15.12 6.17
N LEU A 27 -13.39 16.30 6.56
CA LEU A 27 -14.49 16.99 5.88
C LEU A 27 -13.98 17.72 4.63
N ASP A 28 -14.78 17.78 3.58
CA ASP A 28 -14.43 18.50 2.34
C ASP A 28 -14.09 19.98 2.57
N ALA A 29 -14.71 20.62 3.57
CA ALA A 29 -14.42 22.00 3.97
C ALA A 29 -12.99 22.22 4.55
N MET A 30 -12.26 21.14 4.84
CA MET A 30 -10.86 21.17 5.28
C MET A 30 -9.88 21.06 4.11
N ILE A 31 -10.35 20.79 2.89
CA ILE A 31 -9.53 20.73 1.69
C ILE A 31 -9.41 22.14 1.11
N PRO A 32 -8.20 22.73 1.01
CA PRO A 32 -8.03 24.03 0.40
C PRO A 32 -8.50 24.04 -1.06
N VAL A 33 -9.23 25.08 -1.46
CA VAL A 33 -9.67 25.26 -2.85
C VAL A 33 -8.44 25.27 -3.77
N GLY A 34 -8.40 24.31 -4.71
CA GLY A 34 -7.30 24.11 -5.64
C GLY A 34 -6.24 23.08 -5.22
N ALA A 35 -6.40 22.38 -4.08
CA ALA A 35 -5.59 21.22 -3.76
C ALA A 35 -5.97 20.04 -4.67
N SER A 36 -5.00 19.44 -5.36
CA SER A 36 -5.24 18.25 -6.19
C SER A 36 -5.48 17.03 -5.31
N ALA A 37 -6.30 16.08 -5.77
CA ALA A 37 -6.50 14.79 -5.11
C ALA A 37 -5.15 14.03 -4.92
N GLN A 38 -4.14 14.32 -5.75
CA GLN A 38 -2.76 13.84 -5.57
C GLN A 38 -2.07 14.35 -4.29
N ALA A 39 -2.45 15.51 -3.76
CA ALA A 39 -1.91 16.02 -2.49
C ALA A 39 -2.49 15.29 -1.27
N LEU A 40 -3.66 14.67 -1.43
CA LEU A 40 -4.26 13.71 -0.49
C LEU A 40 -3.78 12.30 -0.86
N ALA A 41 -2.46 12.11 -0.81
CA ALA A 41 -1.77 10.92 -1.29
C ALA A 41 -2.55 9.63 -1.03
N ALA A 42 -3.07 9.00 -2.09
CA ALA A 42 -3.49 7.61 -2.01
C ALA A 42 -2.32 6.81 -1.42
N PRO A 43 -2.52 6.08 -0.30
CA PRO A 43 -1.43 5.37 0.33
C PRO A 43 -0.79 4.43 -0.69
N ARG A 44 0.55 4.48 -0.81
CA ARG A 44 1.28 3.54 -1.66
C ARG A 44 0.88 2.12 -1.26
N SER A 45 0.40 1.32 -2.21
CA SER A 45 0.11 -0.07 -1.93
C SER A 45 1.39 -0.77 -1.46
N ARG A 46 1.33 -1.39 -0.28
CA ARG A 46 2.46 -2.13 0.31
C ARG A 46 2.28 -3.64 0.22
N LEU A 47 1.13 -4.11 -0.29
CA LEU A 47 0.77 -5.51 -0.37
C LEU A 47 0.14 -5.80 -1.73
N ALA A 48 0.58 -6.87 -2.36
CA ALA A 48 -0.04 -7.45 -3.53
C ALA A 48 -0.20 -8.95 -3.31
N CYS A 49 -1.37 -9.48 -3.63
CA CYS A 49 -1.67 -10.91 -3.60
C CYS A 49 -2.02 -11.34 -5.02
N VAL A 50 -1.28 -12.31 -5.56
CA VAL A 50 -1.47 -12.82 -6.92
C VAL A 50 -1.95 -14.26 -6.84
N TYR A 51 -3.04 -14.57 -7.55
CA TYR A 51 -3.60 -15.91 -7.65
C TYR A 51 -3.47 -16.41 -9.10
N ILE A 52 -3.02 -17.65 -9.26
CA ILE A 52 -2.85 -18.29 -10.58
C ILE A 52 -3.99 -19.29 -10.75
N ALA A 53 -5.04 -18.91 -11.48
CA ALA A 53 -6.29 -19.67 -11.57
C ALA A 53 -6.14 -21.11 -12.07
N HIS A 54 -5.20 -21.36 -12.98
CA HIS A 54 -4.93 -22.69 -13.52
C HIS A 54 -3.79 -23.41 -12.79
N GLY A 55 -3.28 -22.84 -11.69
CA GLY A 55 -2.11 -23.33 -10.98
C GLY A 55 -0.80 -23.04 -11.70
N ALA A 56 0.30 -23.47 -11.07
CA ALA A 56 1.65 -23.42 -11.63
C ALA A 56 2.19 -24.84 -11.79
N VAL A 57 3.18 -25.01 -12.66
CA VAL A 57 3.90 -26.29 -12.78
C VAL A 57 4.81 -26.44 -11.55
N MET A 58 4.31 -27.12 -10.51
CA MET A 58 4.95 -27.15 -9.18
C MET A 58 6.39 -27.68 -9.19
N LYS A 59 6.73 -28.59 -10.12
CA LYS A 59 8.10 -29.07 -10.33
C LYS A 59 9.11 -27.95 -10.59
N TYR A 60 8.69 -26.85 -11.20
CA TYR A 60 9.53 -25.68 -11.50
C TYR A 60 9.27 -24.49 -10.57
N TRP A 61 8.39 -24.68 -9.57
CA TRP A 61 8.02 -23.66 -8.58
C TRP A 61 8.58 -23.97 -7.19
N THR A 62 8.49 -25.23 -6.74
CA THR A 62 8.87 -25.62 -5.38
C THR A 62 10.36 -26.00 -5.33
N PRO A 63 11.17 -25.36 -4.46
CA PRO A 63 12.52 -25.81 -4.18
C PRO A 63 12.54 -27.26 -3.65
N THR A 64 13.61 -28.00 -3.93
CA THR A 64 13.77 -29.40 -3.50
C THR A 64 14.33 -29.55 -2.09
N THR A 65 14.98 -28.50 -1.55
CA THR A 65 15.58 -28.49 -0.23
C THR A 65 14.90 -27.47 0.66
N GLU A 66 14.87 -27.78 1.96
CA GLU A 66 14.35 -26.89 3.00
C GLU A 66 15.46 -26.01 3.59
N GLY A 67 15.04 -24.96 4.29
CA GLY A 67 15.93 -24.03 4.97
C GLY A 67 16.45 -22.92 4.07
N THR A 68 17.43 -22.17 4.59
CA THR A 68 18.05 -21.05 3.88
C THR A 68 18.99 -21.54 2.79
N GLY A 69 19.07 -20.82 1.67
CA GLY A 69 20.04 -21.11 0.61
C GLY A 69 19.60 -22.19 -0.40
N PHE A 70 18.31 -22.50 -0.47
CA PHE A 70 17.77 -23.37 -1.52
C PHE A 70 18.09 -22.83 -2.92
N ALA A 71 18.22 -23.74 -3.89
CA ALA A 71 18.37 -23.38 -5.30
C ALA A 71 17.03 -22.87 -5.85
N PHE A 72 17.02 -21.69 -6.47
CA PHE A 72 15.81 -21.16 -7.08
C PHE A 72 15.45 -21.97 -8.33
N PRO A 73 14.24 -22.54 -8.41
CA PRO A 73 13.81 -23.26 -9.59
C PRO A 73 13.47 -22.27 -10.72
N GLN A 74 13.34 -22.78 -11.95
CA GLN A 74 13.21 -21.97 -13.16
C GLN A 74 12.13 -20.88 -13.07
N THR A 75 10.97 -21.16 -12.48
CA THR A 75 9.88 -20.18 -12.38
C THR A 75 10.19 -19.05 -11.38
N LEU A 76 11.05 -19.29 -10.39
CA LEU A 76 11.41 -18.32 -9.37
C LEU A 76 12.81 -17.70 -9.61
N ALA A 77 13.51 -18.06 -10.69
CA ALA A 77 14.88 -17.61 -10.95
C ALA A 77 15.04 -16.08 -10.95
N SER A 78 14.03 -15.34 -11.42
CA SER A 78 14.04 -13.87 -11.41
C SER A 78 13.99 -13.25 -10.01
N LEU A 79 13.65 -14.03 -8.99
CA LEU A 79 13.58 -13.59 -7.59
C LEU A 79 14.90 -13.79 -6.83
N GLU A 80 15.90 -14.46 -7.44
CA GLU A 80 17.18 -14.72 -6.80
C GLU A 80 17.91 -13.46 -6.27
N PRO A 81 17.90 -12.30 -6.97
CA PRO A 81 18.48 -11.06 -6.43
C PRO A 81 17.84 -10.56 -5.13
N PHE A 82 16.65 -11.09 -4.79
CA PHE A 82 15.89 -10.74 -3.60
C PHE A 82 15.83 -11.90 -2.60
N ARG A 83 16.76 -12.86 -2.67
CA ARG A 83 16.84 -14.05 -1.79
C ARG A 83 16.57 -13.75 -0.32
N ASP A 84 17.14 -12.68 0.22
CA ASP A 84 17.00 -12.28 1.63
C ASP A 84 15.59 -11.77 1.99
N ARG A 85 14.68 -11.67 1.02
CA ARG A 85 13.30 -11.17 1.14
C ARG A 85 12.27 -12.12 0.57
N VAL A 86 12.67 -13.34 0.20
CA VAL A 86 11.79 -14.33 -0.43
C VAL A 86 11.71 -15.56 0.46
N ASN A 87 10.48 -15.93 0.82
CA ASN A 87 10.18 -17.20 1.46
C ASN A 87 9.28 -18.01 0.53
N VAL A 88 9.62 -19.29 0.33
CA VAL A 88 8.75 -20.25 -0.35
C VAL A 88 8.18 -21.17 0.72
N ILE A 89 6.86 -21.21 0.84
CA ILE A 89 6.14 -22.01 1.83
C ILE A 89 5.41 -23.12 1.08
N SER A 90 5.72 -24.36 1.41
CA SER A 90 5.02 -25.57 0.94
C SER A 90 4.37 -26.29 2.12
N GLY A 91 3.40 -27.15 1.84
CA GLY A 91 2.75 -28.04 2.82
C GLY A 91 3.08 -29.50 2.58
#